data_AF-A0A718LGJ1-F1
#
_entry.id   AF-A0A718LGJ1-F1
#
_cell.length_a   1.000
_cell.length_b   1.000
_cell.length_c   1.000
_cell.angle_alpha   90.00
_cell.angle_beta   90.00
_cell.angle_gamma   90.00
#
_symmetry.space_group_name_H-M   'P 1'
#
loop_
_entity.id
_entity.type
_entity.pdbx_description
1 polymer ?
#
loop_
_entity_poly.entity_id
_entity_poly.type
_entity_poly.pdbx_seq_one_letter_code
_entity_poly.pdbx_strand_id
1 'polypeptide(L)'
;ISPLASLDEPDSLKRLSKMISDLLPPVDLTELLLEINAHTGFADEFFHASEASARVDDLPVSISAVLMAEACNIGLEPLIRSNVPALTRHRLNWTKANYLRAETITSANARLVDFQATLPLAQIWGGGEVASADGMRFVTPVRTINAGPNRKYFGNNRGITWYNFVSDQYSGFHGIVIP
;
A
#
# COMPACT_ATOMS: atom_id res chain seq x y z
N ILE A 1 -17.39 18.42 24.99
CA ILE A 1 -17.48 16.99 25.38
C ILE A 1 -16.09 16.60 25.85
N SER A 2 -15.92 16.29 27.13
CA SER A 2 -14.66 15.78 27.65
C SER A 2 -14.34 14.44 26.98
N PRO A 3 -13.07 14.14 26.64
CA PRO A 3 -12.71 12.83 26.12
C PRO A 3 -13.17 11.75 27.10
N LEU A 4 -13.80 10.69 26.58
CA LEU A 4 -14.05 9.50 27.39
C LEU A 4 -12.69 8.95 27.85
N ALA A 5 -12.57 8.64 29.14
CA ALA A 5 -11.39 7.97 29.66
C ALA A 5 -11.24 6.61 28.98
N SER A 6 -10.02 6.26 28.55
CA SER A 6 -9.76 4.94 28.00
C SER A 6 -10.02 3.89 29.07
N LEU A 7 -10.71 2.82 28.71
CA LEU A 7 -10.82 1.65 29.57
C LEU A 7 -9.48 0.92 29.61
N ASP A 8 -9.12 0.38 30.77
CA ASP A 8 -7.97 -0.50 30.89
C ASP A 8 -8.21 -1.77 30.07
N GLU A 9 -7.20 -2.19 29.30
CA GLU A 9 -7.28 -3.43 28.52
C GLU A 9 -7.36 -4.66 29.44
N PRO A 10 -8.38 -5.52 29.30
CA PRO A 10 -8.51 -6.73 30.09
C PRO A 10 -7.33 -7.70 29.89
N ASP A 11 -6.94 -8.41 30.95
CA ASP A 11 -5.84 -9.40 30.87
C ASP A 11 -6.14 -10.56 29.90
N SER A 12 -7.41 -10.87 29.65
CA SER A 12 -7.81 -11.81 28.60
C SER A 12 -7.42 -11.32 27.21
N LEU A 13 -7.61 -10.03 26.91
CA LEU A 13 -7.26 -9.44 25.61
C LEU A 13 -5.74 -9.42 25.41
N LYS A 14 -4.98 -9.03 26.43
CA LYS A 14 -3.51 -9.04 26.38
C LYS A 14 -2.96 -10.45 26.11
N ARG A 15 -3.52 -11.46 26.78
CA ARG A 15 -3.15 -12.87 26.54
C ARG A 15 -3.48 -13.32 25.13
N LEU A 16 -4.67 -13.02 24.62
CA LEU A 16 -5.07 -13.36 23.25
C LEU A 16 -4.18 -12.68 22.21
N SER A 17 -3.94 -11.37 22.37
CA SER A 17 -3.05 -10.60 21.49
C SER A 17 -1.66 -11.23 21.43
N LYS A 18 -1.09 -11.58 22.60
CA LYS A 18 0.18 -12.30 22.65
C LYS A 18 0.15 -13.64 21.91
N MET A 19 -0.89 -14.46 22.11
CA MET A 19 -1.02 -15.74 21.42
C MET A 19 -1.08 -15.57 19.91
N ILE A 20 -1.80 -14.56 19.41
CA ILE A 20 -1.87 -14.25 17.97
C ILE A 20 -0.50 -13.79 17.47
N SER A 21 0.17 -12.89 18.18
CA SER A 21 1.51 -12.41 17.79
C SER A 21 2.54 -13.55 17.75
N ASP A 22 2.47 -14.49 18.71
CA ASP A 22 3.38 -15.64 18.77
C ASP A 22 3.14 -16.63 17.59
N LEU A 23 1.99 -16.56 16.91
CA LEU A 23 1.67 -17.34 15.70
C LEU A 23 2.11 -16.66 14.39
N LEU A 24 2.41 -15.35 14.42
CA LEU A 24 2.83 -14.62 13.23
C LEU A 24 4.33 -14.83 13.00
N PRO A 25 4.75 -15.44 11.88
CA PRO A 25 6.16 -15.62 11.59
C PRO A 25 6.83 -14.26 11.31
N PRO A 26 8.12 -14.10 11.65
CA PRO A 26 8.89 -12.98 11.13
C PRO A 26 9.07 -13.16 9.62
N VAL A 27 8.53 -12.24 8.82
CA VAL A 27 8.58 -12.29 7.35
C VAL A 27 9.25 -11.01 6.84
N ASP A 28 10.16 -11.17 5.88
CA ASP A 28 10.72 -10.01 5.18
C ASP A 28 9.65 -9.39 4.27
N LEU A 29 9.50 -8.07 4.35
CA LEU A 29 8.43 -7.38 3.62
C LEU A 29 8.55 -7.55 2.10
N THR A 30 9.76 -7.76 1.55
CA THR A 30 9.94 -8.02 0.13
C THR A 30 9.52 -9.44 -0.26
N GLU A 31 9.74 -10.42 0.61
CA GLU A 31 9.24 -11.79 0.43
C GLU A 31 7.71 -11.83 0.50
N LEU A 32 7.12 -11.08 1.44
CA LEU A 32 5.67 -10.96 1.56
C LEU A 32 5.02 -10.46 0.27
N LEU A 33 5.62 -9.46 -0.40
CA LEU A 33 5.08 -8.97 -1.67
C LEU A 33 5.13 -10.04 -2.77
N LEU A 34 6.19 -10.84 -2.83
CA LEU A 34 6.29 -11.93 -3.79
C LEU A 34 5.29 -13.06 -3.51
N GLU A 35 5.06 -13.37 -2.24
CA GLU A 35 4.05 -14.34 -1.80
C GLU A 35 2.64 -13.86 -2.16
N ILE A 36 2.30 -12.61 -1.84
CA ILE A 36 1.01 -12.02 -2.22
C ILE A 36 0.86 -11.98 -3.74
N ASN A 37 1.94 -11.72 -4.49
CA ASN A 37 1.89 -11.81 -5.95
C ASN A 37 1.61 -13.25 -6.41
N ALA A 38 2.21 -14.27 -5.78
CA ALA A 38 1.93 -15.66 -6.13
C ALA A 38 0.46 -16.05 -5.89
N HIS A 39 -0.19 -15.44 -4.90
CA HIS A 39 -1.62 -15.63 -4.64
C HIS A 39 -2.55 -14.87 -5.58
N THR A 40 -2.19 -13.64 -5.96
CA THR A 40 -3.13 -12.69 -6.59
C THR A 40 -2.83 -12.40 -8.07
N GLY A 41 -1.57 -12.57 -8.48
CA GLY A 41 -1.05 -12.13 -9.77
C GLY A 41 -1.05 -10.61 -9.93
N PHE A 42 -1.09 -9.82 -8.85
CA PHE A 42 -1.21 -8.36 -8.96
C PHE A 42 -0.08 -7.71 -9.77
N ALA A 43 1.12 -8.31 -9.80
CA ALA A 43 2.24 -7.77 -10.55
C ALA A 43 2.02 -7.82 -12.07
N ASP A 44 1.14 -8.68 -12.56
CA ASP A 44 0.82 -8.81 -13.99
C ASP A 44 0.02 -7.60 -14.51
N GLU A 45 -0.63 -6.85 -13.62
CA GLU A 45 -1.34 -5.61 -13.93
C GLU A 45 -0.40 -4.44 -14.25
N PHE A 46 0.90 -4.60 -13.97
CA PHE A 46 1.92 -3.66 -14.40
C PHE A 46 2.35 -3.99 -15.82
N PHE A 47 1.63 -3.42 -16.79
CA PHE A 47 1.98 -3.51 -18.21
C PHE A 47 2.91 -2.38 -18.66
N HIS A 48 3.67 -2.60 -19.75
CA HIS A 48 4.60 -1.61 -20.30
C HIS A 48 3.85 -0.42 -20.90
N ALA A 49 4.37 0.81 -20.72
CA ALA A 49 3.72 2.06 -21.16
C ALA A 49 3.48 2.15 -22.68
N SER A 50 4.27 1.44 -23.48
CA SER A 50 4.18 1.51 -24.95
C SER A 50 3.31 0.42 -25.58
N GLU A 51 2.54 -0.36 -24.82
CA GLU A 51 1.72 -1.53 -25.24
C GLU A 51 2.44 -2.65 -26.01
N ALA A 52 3.65 -2.40 -26.51
CA ALA A 52 4.56 -3.40 -27.03
C ALA A 52 4.92 -4.36 -25.88
N SER A 53 4.62 -5.65 -26.06
CA SER A 53 4.93 -6.70 -25.10
C SER A 53 6.44 -6.90 -25.00
N ALA A 54 7.11 -6.02 -24.26
CA ALA A 54 8.45 -6.25 -23.76
C ALA A 54 8.35 -7.27 -22.63
N ARG A 55 8.32 -8.56 -22.98
CA ARG A 55 8.46 -9.62 -21.97
C ARG A 55 9.85 -9.50 -21.39
N VAL A 56 9.92 -9.14 -20.11
CA VAL A 56 11.18 -9.15 -19.41
C VAL A 56 11.10 -10.09 -18.23
N ASP A 57 12.12 -10.93 -18.12
CA ASP A 57 12.21 -11.95 -17.10
C ASP A 57 12.20 -11.33 -15.70
N ASP A 58 11.59 -12.05 -14.76
CA ASP A 58 11.49 -11.70 -13.34
C ASP A 58 10.91 -10.29 -13.09
N LEU A 59 10.02 -9.82 -13.97
CA LEU A 59 9.34 -8.53 -13.79
C LEU A 59 8.66 -8.39 -12.42
N PRO A 60 7.97 -9.40 -11.85
CA PRO A 60 7.38 -9.29 -10.51
C PRO A 60 8.38 -8.95 -9.41
N VAL A 61 9.64 -9.39 -9.53
CA VAL A 61 10.72 -9.06 -8.58
C VAL A 61 11.09 -7.58 -8.70
N SER A 62 11.27 -7.09 -9.93
CA SER A 62 11.56 -5.68 -10.19
C SER A 62 10.40 -4.77 -9.74
N ILE A 63 9.15 -5.17 -9.98
CA ILE A 63 7.96 -4.43 -9.56
C ILE A 63 7.86 -4.38 -8.03
N SER A 64 8.03 -5.51 -7.35
CA SER A 64 7.99 -5.58 -5.88
C SER A 64 9.05 -4.68 -5.26
N ALA A 65 10.29 -4.69 -5.80
CA ALA A 65 11.34 -3.78 -5.36
C ALA A 65 10.99 -2.30 -5.60
N VAL A 66 10.45 -1.95 -6.76
CA VAL A 66 10.03 -0.57 -7.03
C VAL A 66 8.90 -0.13 -6.08
N LEU A 67 7.89 -0.98 -5.86
CA LEU A 67 6.81 -0.70 -4.92
C LEU A 67 7.33 -0.49 -3.48
N MET A 68 8.27 -1.32 -3.04
CA MET A 68 8.95 -1.15 -1.74
C MET A 68 9.66 0.19 -1.62
N ALA A 69 10.42 0.57 -2.65
CA ALA A 69 11.16 1.82 -2.66
C ALA A 69 10.23 3.04 -2.54
N GLU A 70 9.12 3.06 -3.30
CA GLU A 70 8.17 4.17 -3.32
C GLU A 70 7.31 4.18 -2.06
N ALA A 71 6.75 3.03 -1.65
CA ALA A 71 5.85 2.96 -0.49
C ALA A 71 6.56 3.27 0.82
N CYS A 72 7.80 2.80 0.99
CA CYS A 72 8.58 3.05 2.20
C CYS A 72 9.41 4.34 2.14
N ASN A 73 9.40 5.09 1.03
CA ASN A 73 10.21 6.29 0.81
C ASN A 73 11.72 6.06 1.05
N ILE A 74 12.23 4.87 0.78
CA ILE A 74 13.65 4.50 1.00
C ILE A 74 14.52 4.68 -0.26
N GLY A 75 13.89 4.94 -1.41
CA GLY A 75 14.57 4.98 -2.71
C GLY A 75 15.04 3.61 -3.18
N LEU A 76 15.64 3.55 -4.38
CA LEU A 76 16.03 2.26 -4.99
C LEU A 76 17.34 1.69 -4.43
N GLU A 77 18.21 2.53 -3.86
CA GLU A 77 19.58 2.14 -3.48
C GLU A 77 19.65 0.89 -2.57
N PRO A 78 18.81 0.75 -1.52
CA PRO A 78 18.84 -0.43 -0.65
C PRO A 78 18.51 -1.75 -1.38
N LEU A 79 17.76 -1.66 -2.48
CA LEU A 79 17.21 -2.81 -3.21
C LEU A 79 18.07 -3.21 -4.42
N ILE A 80 19.11 -2.43 -4.75
CA ILE A 80 19.99 -2.73 -5.87
C ILE A 80 20.87 -3.94 -5.54
N ARG A 81 20.91 -4.90 -6.47
CA ARG A 81 21.83 -6.04 -6.44
C ARG A 81 22.42 -6.22 -7.84
N SER A 82 23.70 -5.93 -8.00
CA SER A 82 24.39 -5.96 -9.30
C SER A 82 24.49 -7.37 -9.89
N ASN A 83 24.49 -8.39 -9.03
CA ASN A 83 24.55 -9.81 -9.41
C ASN A 83 23.18 -10.42 -9.75
N VAL A 84 22.08 -9.68 -9.57
CA VAL A 84 20.72 -10.14 -9.86
C VAL A 84 20.15 -9.28 -11.00
N PRO A 85 19.96 -9.81 -12.22
CA PRO A 85 19.49 -9.02 -13.36
C PRO A 85 18.23 -8.18 -13.08
N ALA A 86 17.25 -8.77 -12.38
CA ALA A 86 15.99 -8.13 -11.98
C ALA A 86 16.14 -6.95 -11.01
N LEU A 87 17.27 -6.84 -10.30
CA LEU A 87 17.52 -5.85 -9.25
C LEU A 87 18.71 -4.93 -9.58
N THR A 88 19.18 -4.92 -10.82
CA THR A 88 20.20 -3.95 -11.23
C THR A 88 19.63 -2.53 -11.21
N ARG A 89 20.49 -1.53 -10.96
CA ARG A 89 20.08 -0.12 -10.95
C ARG A 89 19.35 0.30 -12.23
N HIS A 90 19.88 -0.11 -13.39
CA HIS A 90 19.25 0.16 -14.67
C HIS A 90 17.87 -0.49 -14.75
N ARG A 91 17.76 -1.77 -14.37
CA ARG A 91 16.51 -2.52 -14.40
C ARG A 91 15.42 -1.86 -13.55
N LEU A 92 15.74 -1.47 -12.32
CA LEU A 92 14.77 -0.84 -11.42
C LEU A 92 14.34 0.54 -11.89
N ASN A 93 15.27 1.38 -12.35
CA ASN A 93 14.92 2.69 -12.94
C ASN A 93 14.03 2.55 -14.18
N TRP A 94 14.36 1.61 -15.06
CA TRP A 94 13.58 1.34 -16.26
C TRP A 94 12.19 0.82 -15.91
N THR A 95 12.09 -0.08 -14.92
CA THR A 95 10.81 -0.62 -14.43
C THR A 95 9.94 0.50 -13.85
N LYS A 96 10.49 1.33 -12.97
CA LYS A 96 9.79 2.49 -12.40
C LYS A 96 9.26 3.42 -13.49
N ALA A 97 10.08 3.74 -14.50
CA ALA A 97 9.68 4.66 -15.56
C ALA A 97 8.61 4.10 -16.51
N ASN A 98 8.63 2.79 -16.80
CA ASN A 98 7.82 2.21 -17.87
C ASN A 98 6.62 1.38 -17.39
N TYR A 99 6.53 1.07 -16.09
CA TYR A 99 5.50 0.18 -15.54
C TYR A 99 4.70 0.80 -14.40
N LEU A 100 5.31 1.64 -13.56
CA LEU A 100 4.64 2.25 -12.41
C LEU A 100 3.85 3.49 -12.85
N ARG A 101 2.52 3.38 -12.90
CA ARG A 101 1.58 4.46 -13.27
C ARG A 101 0.33 4.38 -12.40
N ALA A 102 -0.43 5.47 -12.32
CA ALA A 102 -1.68 5.49 -11.55
C ALA A 102 -2.67 4.41 -12.02
N GLU A 103 -2.77 4.18 -13.33
CA GLU A 103 -3.62 3.15 -13.93
C GLU A 103 -3.20 1.74 -13.51
N THR A 104 -1.90 1.41 -13.60
CA THR A 104 -1.39 0.08 -13.24
C THR A 104 -1.49 -0.18 -11.73
N ILE A 105 -1.28 0.85 -10.89
CA ILE A 105 -1.52 0.77 -9.45
C ILE A 105 -3.00 0.51 -9.16
N THR A 106 -3.92 1.17 -9.89
CA THR A 106 -5.37 0.98 -9.72
C THR A 106 -5.78 -0.44 -10.07
N SER A 107 -5.32 -0.96 -11.21
CA SER A 107 -5.61 -2.34 -11.64
C SER A 107 -5.01 -3.38 -10.67
N ALA A 108 -3.75 -3.19 -10.25
CA ALA A 108 -3.12 -4.05 -9.25
C ALA A 108 -3.89 -4.04 -7.92
N ASN A 109 -4.36 -2.88 -7.46
CA ASN A 109 -5.15 -2.77 -6.24
C ASN A 109 -6.49 -3.51 -6.35
N ALA A 110 -7.16 -3.44 -7.51
CA ALA A 110 -8.39 -4.19 -7.74
C ALA A 110 -8.16 -5.71 -7.56
N ARG A 111 -7.06 -6.26 -8.10
CA ARG A 111 -6.69 -7.67 -7.90
C ARG A 111 -6.49 -8.04 -6.42
N LEU A 112 -5.87 -7.15 -5.65
CA LEU A 112 -5.66 -7.37 -4.21
C LEU A 112 -6.99 -7.33 -3.43
N VAL A 113 -7.85 -6.35 -3.74
CA VAL A 113 -9.19 -6.22 -3.13
C VAL A 113 -10.06 -7.42 -3.44
N ASP A 114 -10.09 -7.86 -4.71
CA ASP A 114 -10.86 -9.01 -5.17
C ASP A 114 -10.40 -10.28 -4.46
N PHE A 115 -9.09 -10.50 -4.34
CA PHE A 115 -8.56 -11.65 -3.62
C PHE A 115 -8.91 -11.60 -2.12
N GLN A 116 -8.78 -10.43 -1.48
CA GLN A 116 -9.12 -10.26 -0.06
C GLN A 116 -10.59 -10.63 0.22
N ALA A 117 -11.52 -10.29 -0.68
CA ALA A 117 -12.94 -10.63 -0.55
C ALA A 117 -13.21 -12.15 -0.55
N THR A 118 -12.28 -12.96 -1.08
CA THR A 118 -12.39 -14.43 -1.07
C THR A 118 -11.95 -15.07 0.25
N LEU A 119 -11.24 -14.33 1.11
CA LEU A 119 -10.71 -14.88 2.35
C LEU A 119 -11.83 -15.11 3.38
N PRO A 120 -11.90 -16.29 4.04
CA PRO A 120 -12.93 -16.57 5.04
C PRO A 120 -12.99 -15.53 6.16
N LEU A 121 -11.83 -14.99 6.56
CA LEU A 121 -11.75 -13.96 7.59
C LEU A 121 -12.41 -12.65 7.14
N ALA A 122 -12.22 -12.24 5.89
CA ALA A 122 -12.82 -11.03 5.35
C ALA A 122 -14.35 -11.15 5.27
N GLN A 123 -14.86 -12.33 4.91
CA GLN A 123 -16.30 -12.62 4.88
C GLN A 123 -16.96 -12.61 6.27
N ILE A 124 -16.20 -12.82 7.34
CA ILE A 124 -16.67 -12.66 8.72
C ILE A 124 -16.77 -11.17 9.11
N TRP A 125 -15.88 -10.32 8.58
CA TRP A 125 -15.88 -8.89 8.89
C TRP A 125 -17.03 -8.13 8.22
N GLY A 126 -17.35 -8.45 6.97
CA GLY A 126 -18.36 -7.72 6.22
C GLY A 126 -18.73 -8.33 4.87
N GLY A 127 -19.79 -7.80 4.27
CA GLY A 127 -20.32 -8.25 2.98
C GLY A 127 -19.63 -7.65 1.76
N GLY A 128 -18.81 -6.61 1.95
CA GLY A 128 -18.21 -5.84 0.87
C GLY A 128 -19.13 -4.76 0.29
N GLU A 129 -20.33 -4.58 0.86
CA GLU A 129 -21.36 -3.66 0.37
C GLU A 129 -21.29 -2.28 1.03
N VAL A 130 -20.59 -2.16 2.15
CA VAL A 130 -20.47 -0.92 2.94
C VAL A 130 -19.01 -0.49 2.99
N ALA A 131 -18.77 0.81 2.89
CA ALA A 131 -17.45 1.40 3.03
C ALA A 131 -17.47 2.60 3.99
N SER A 132 -16.40 2.73 4.76
CA SER A 132 -16.08 3.95 5.49
C SER A 132 -15.19 4.84 4.62
N ALA A 133 -15.51 6.13 4.58
CA ALA A 133 -14.75 7.13 3.85
C ALA A 133 -14.30 8.24 4.80
N ASP A 134 -13.01 8.27 5.13
CA ASP A 134 -12.42 9.20 6.10
C ASP A 134 -11.21 9.95 5.51
N GLY A 135 -10.79 11.03 6.15
CA GLY A 135 -9.70 11.90 5.71
C GLY A 135 -8.51 11.85 6.66
N MET A 136 -7.40 11.28 6.20
CA MET A 136 -6.09 11.42 6.85
C MET A 136 -5.44 12.74 6.45
N ARG A 137 -4.89 13.47 7.42
CA ARG A 137 -4.32 14.81 7.21
C ARG A 137 -2.82 14.79 7.39
N PHE A 138 -2.10 15.28 6.39
CA PHE A 138 -0.64 15.35 6.39
C PHE A 138 -0.18 16.80 6.25
N VAL A 139 0.72 17.24 7.14
CA VAL A 139 1.39 18.52 7.00
C VAL A 139 2.49 18.38 5.96
N THR A 140 2.49 19.23 4.94
CA THR A 140 3.48 19.21 3.86
C THR A 140 4.49 20.33 4.06
N PRO A 141 5.77 20.02 4.28
CA PRO A 141 6.80 21.05 4.47
C PRO A 141 7.14 21.79 3.17
N VAL A 142 6.90 21.17 2.02
CA VAL A 142 7.21 21.72 0.69
C VAL A 142 5.93 22.17 -0.02
N ARG A 143 6.03 23.27 -0.78
CA ARG A 143 4.93 23.76 -1.60
C ARG A 143 4.70 22.83 -2.79
N THR A 144 3.61 22.06 -2.74
CA THR A 144 3.15 21.21 -3.85
C THR A 144 1.86 21.77 -4.47
N ILE A 145 1.50 21.27 -5.66
CA ILE A 145 0.25 21.63 -6.37
C ILE A 145 -0.98 21.30 -5.52
N ASN A 146 -0.95 20.16 -4.81
CA ASN A 146 -2.07 19.65 -4.04
C ASN A 146 -2.08 20.11 -2.59
N ALA A 147 -1.03 20.75 -2.08
CA ALA A 147 -1.04 21.26 -0.71
C ALA A 147 -1.82 22.59 -0.62
N GLY A 148 -2.68 22.74 0.38
CA GLY A 148 -3.45 23.94 0.66
C GLY A 148 -3.21 24.49 2.08
N PRO A 149 -3.40 25.81 2.30
CA PRO A 149 -3.39 26.37 3.64
C PRO A 149 -4.72 26.09 4.36
N ASN A 150 -4.66 25.55 5.59
CA ASN A 150 -5.83 25.43 6.46
C ASN A 150 -5.43 25.63 7.91
N ARG A 151 -5.80 26.79 8.49
CA ARG A 151 -5.36 27.16 9.84
C ARG A 151 -5.88 26.23 10.94
N LYS A 152 -7.04 25.61 10.73
CA LYS A 152 -7.63 24.66 11.68
C LYS A 152 -6.82 23.37 11.77
N TYR A 153 -6.36 22.85 10.63
CA TYR A 153 -5.74 21.52 10.56
C TYR A 153 -4.22 21.54 10.42
N PHE A 154 -3.66 22.58 9.81
CA PHE A 154 -2.22 22.67 9.49
C PHE A 154 -1.54 23.88 10.14
N GLY A 155 -2.27 24.69 10.92
CA GLY A 155 -1.73 25.90 11.54
C GLY A 155 -1.22 26.90 10.50
N ASN A 156 0.05 27.28 10.61
CA ASN A 156 0.69 28.18 9.64
C ASN A 156 1.29 27.43 8.43
N ASN A 157 1.24 26.10 8.44
CA ASN A 157 1.76 25.27 7.35
C ASN A 157 0.68 25.01 6.30
N ARG A 158 1.11 24.38 5.21
CA ARG A 158 0.22 23.78 4.21
C ARG A 158 0.12 22.29 4.48
N GLY A 159 -0.96 21.68 4.02
CA GLY A 159 -1.12 20.24 4.12
C GLY A 159 -1.99 19.69 3.02
N ILE A 160 -2.10 18.36 3.02
CA ILE A 160 -3.00 17.61 2.14
C ILE A 160 -3.93 16.79 3.02
N THR A 161 -5.16 16.61 2.56
CA THR A 161 -6.07 15.62 3.11
C THR A 161 -6.16 14.45 2.14
N TRP A 162 -5.72 13.27 2.55
CA TRP A 162 -5.94 12.03 1.83
C TRP A 162 -7.28 11.45 2.26
N TYR A 163 -8.26 11.50 1.38
CA TYR A 163 -9.58 10.93 1.61
C TYR A 163 -9.58 9.46 1.15
N ASN A 164 -9.59 8.53 2.10
CA ASN A 164 -9.47 7.10 1.85
C ASN A 164 -10.81 6.37 2.05
N PHE A 165 -11.04 5.36 1.22
CA PHE A 165 -12.21 4.50 1.29
C PHE A 165 -11.78 3.09 1.68
N VAL A 166 -12.35 2.59 2.77
CA VAL A 166 -12.07 1.26 3.32
C VAL A 166 -13.39 0.49 3.41
N SER A 167 -13.43 -0.67 2.78
CA SER A 167 -14.57 -1.59 2.83
C SER A 167 -14.77 -2.13 4.26
N ASP A 168 -15.99 -2.57 4.59
CA ASP A 168 -16.30 -3.36 5.79
C ASP A 168 -15.54 -4.71 5.84
N GLN A 169 -14.90 -5.11 4.74
CA GLN A 169 -13.93 -6.21 4.67
C GLN A 169 -12.47 -5.78 4.94
N TYR A 170 -12.24 -4.55 5.42
CA TYR A 170 -10.91 -3.99 5.70
C TYR A 170 -9.98 -3.88 4.49
N SER A 171 -10.53 -3.76 3.28
CA SER A 171 -9.76 -3.53 2.06
C SER A 171 -9.83 -2.05 1.64
N GLY A 172 -8.69 -1.44 1.33
CA GLY A 172 -8.63 -0.08 0.80
C GLY A 172 -8.77 -0.08 -0.71
N PHE A 173 -9.89 0.41 -1.25
CA PHE A 173 -10.18 0.30 -2.69
C PHE A 173 -10.10 1.64 -3.44
N HIS A 174 -10.12 2.76 -2.73
CA HIS A 174 -10.04 4.07 -3.36
C HIS A 174 -9.43 5.12 -2.44
N GLY A 175 -8.84 6.15 -3.04
CA GLY A 175 -8.44 7.35 -2.30
C GLY A 175 -8.19 8.54 -3.20
N ILE A 176 -8.43 9.73 -2.66
CA ILE A 176 -8.36 11.01 -3.37
C ILE A 176 -7.59 12.01 -2.53
N VAL A 177 -6.68 12.77 -3.16
CA VAL A 177 -6.03 13.91 -2.53
C VAL A 177 -6.94 15.13 -2.61
N ILE A 178 -7.33 15.67 -1.46
CA ILE A 178 -8.09 16.90 -1.31
C ILE A 178 -7.14 18.00 -0.79
N PRO A 179 -6.94 19.10 -1.54
CA PRO A 179 -6.10 20.23 -1.13
C PRO A 179 -6.57 20.99 0.11
#